data_AF-Q0C4F6-F1
#
_entry.id   AF-Q0C4F6-F1
#
_cell.length_a   1.000
_cell.length_b   1.000
_cell.length_c   1.000
_cell.angle_alpha   90.00
_cell.angle_beta   90.00
_cell.angle_gamma   90.00
#
_symmetry.space_group_name_H-M   'P 1'
#
loop_
_entity.id
_entity.type
_entity.pdbx_description
1 polymer ?
#
loop_
_entity_poly.entity_id
_entity_poly.type
_entity_poly.pdbx_seq_one_letter_code
_entity_poly.pdbx_strand_id
1 'polypeptide(L)'
;MGELGLNKIIGAVLASALGIMFLMQLPNVVFASGAGHHGEEAEATTLSEKMCQQFHYCVEVAEAAGAGADAAEEVFDLGAALASADLTRGERLFASQCSTCHTINAGGANGTGPNLHNTVGADKAHIAGFAYSGALSNAEGSWTYENLNEWINNPSAYVRGTSMSFAGIRRDTDRAAVIAYLAANTENAPAFPEPLPAAEEAGDEAVPAEGEAVEGEAAPADGAAVPAEGEAAPAAAEEGAAPAEEAPATEEAPTEAPAEEAPAE
;
A
#
# COMPACT_ATOMS: atom_id res chain seq x y z
N MET A 1 82.54 -11.07 15.26
CA MET A 1 81.95 -9.71 15.29
C MET A 1 81.37 -9.53 16.68
N GLY A 2 81.63 -8.41 17.36
CA GLY A 2 81.37 -8.28 18.80
C GLY A 2 79.89 -8.25 19.19
N GLU A 3 79.57 -8.71 20.40
CA GLU A 3 78.21 -8.85 20.93
C GLU A 3 77.42 -7.52 20.93
N LEU A 4 78.10 -6.37 21.06
CA LEU A 4 77.49 -5.04 20.87
C LEU A 4 76.73 -4.90 19.54
N GLY A 5 77.23 -5.52 18.46
CA GLY A 5 76.58 -5.48 17.15
C GLY A 5 75.29 -6.30 17.15
N LEU A 6 75.32 -7.50 17.72
CA LEU A 6 74.15 -8.36 17.83
C LEU A 6 73.08 -7.74 18.75
N ASN A 7 73.48 -7.22 19.91
CA ASN A 7 72.57 -6.54 20.84
C ASN A 7 71.94 -5.28 20.21
N LYS A 8 72.66 -4.56 19.34
CA LYS A 8 72.11 -3.40 18.62
C LYS A 8 71.12 -3.81 17.52
N ILE A 9 71.34 -4.95 16.84
CA ILE A 9 70.39 -5.50 15.87
C ILE A 9 69.13 -6.01 16.58
N ILE A 10 69.28 -6.79 17.66
CA ILE A 10 68.16 -7.28 18.48
C ILE A 10 67.36 -6.10 19.06
N GLY A 11 68.03 -5.08 19.58
CA GLY A 11 67.39 -3.87 20.08
C GLY A 11 66.60 -3.11 19.00
N ALA A 12 67.12 -3.02 17.78
CA ALA A 12 66.41 -2.42 16.66
C ALA A 12 65.18 -3.24 16.24
N VAL A 13 65.29 -4.57 16.18
CA VAL A 13 64.17 -5.47 15.86
C VAL A 13 63.08 -5.40 16.94
N LEU A 14 63.45 -5.41 18.22
CA LEU A 14 62.50 -5.26 19.34
C LEU A 14 61.81 -3.89 19.35
N ALA A 15 62.55 -2.81 19.08
CA ALA A 15 61.98 -1.47 18.98
C ALA A 15 60.97 -1.35 17.83
N SER A 16 61.29 -1.93 16.66
CA SER A 16 60.36 -2.01 15.53
C SER A 16 59.13 -2.85 15.85
N ALA A 17 59.30 -4.02 16.48
CA ALA A 17 58.19 -4.91 16.84
C ALA A 17 57.24 -4.26 17.87
N LEU A 18 57.78 -3.63 18.92
CA LEU A 18 56.99 -2.89 19.91
C LEU A 18 56.32 -1.65 19.30
N GLY A 19 57.00 -0.94 18.38
CA GLY A 19 56.42 0.17 17.65
C GLY A 19 55.23 -0.23 16.78
N ILE A 20 55.35 -1.35 16.05
CA ILE A 20 54.24 -1.93 15.26
C ILE A 20 53.10 -2.36 16.18
N MET A 21 53.38 -3.09 17.26
CA MET A 21 52.35 -3.52 18.22
C MET A 21 51.61 -2.33 18.84
N PHE A 22 52.33 -1.26 19.21
CA PHE A 22 51.73 -0.02 19.72
C PHE A 22 50.90 0.71 18.67
N LEU A 23 51.36 0.77 17.41
CA LEU A 23 50.57 1.33 16.29
C LEU A 23 49.30 0.52 15.98
N MET A 24 49.30 -0.79 16.21
CA MET A 24 48.11 -1.64 16.08
C MET A 24 47.16 -1.51 17.29
N GLN A 25 47.68 -1.19 18.48
CA GLN A 25 46.86 -0.96 19.68
C GLN A 25 46.35 0.48 19.83
N LEU A 26 47.00 1.46 19.18
CA LEU A 26 46.62 2.88 19.20
C LEU A 26 45.17 3.13 18.76
N PRO A 27 44.64 2.53 17.67
CA PRO A 27 43.23 2.63 17.31
C PRO A 27 42.31 2.15 18.44
N ASN A 28 42.63 1.04 19.09
CA ASN A 28 41.82 0.54 20.22
C ASN A 28 41.82 1.55 21.39
N VAL A 29 42.97 2.15 21.73
CA VAL A 29 43.01 3.17 22.82
C VAL A 29 42.25 4.45 22.44
N VAL A 30 42.34 4.90 21.19
CA VAL A 30 41.66 6.12 20.72
C VAL A 30 40.15 5.93 20.56
N PHE A 31 39.69 4.77 20.08
CA PHE A 31 38.28 4.52 19.78
C PHE A 31 37.51 3.74 20.87
N ALA A 32 38.17 3.02 21.79
CA ALA A 32 37.49 2.36 22.92
C ALA A 32 37.05 3.32 24.04
N SER A 33 37.29 4.64 23.91
CA SER A 33 36.79 5.67 24.83
C SER A 33 35.25 5.83 24.81
N GLY A 34 34.51 4.91 24.18
CA GLY A 34 33.05 4.85 24.15
C GLY A 34 32.44 3.46 24.36
N ALA A 35 33.22 2.44 24.73
CA ALA A 35 32.72 1.08 24.95
C ALA A 35 33.31 0.43 26.22
N GLY A 36 32.46 -0.24 27.00
CA GLY A 36 32.85 -0.88 28.26
C GLY A 36 33.56 -2.23 28.08
N HIS A 37 34.30 -2.61 29.12
CA HIS A 37 34.98 -3.90 29.32
C HIS A 37 34.26 -5.12 28.72
N HIS A 38 34.95 -5.86 27.86
CA HIS A 38 34.75 -7.31 27.70
C HIS A 38 36.11 -8.00 27.68
N GLY A 39 36.18 -9.17 28.32
CA GLY A 39 37.35 -10.05 28.30
C GLY A 39 36.93 -11.49 28.03
N GLU A 40 37.79 -12.21 27.32
CA GLU A 40 37.88 -13.66 27.19
C GLU A 40 36.60 -14.46 26.85
N GLU A 41 36.40 -14.67 25.55
CA GLU A 41 36.08 -15.96 24.91
C GLU A 41 35.36 -17.06 25.73
N ALA A 42 34.08 -17.32 25.41
CA ALA A 42 33.47 -18.64 25.57
C ALA A 42 32.41 -18.91 24.48
N GLU A 43 32.57 -20.06 23.80
CA GLU A 43 31.66 -20.80 22.91
C GLU A 43 30.60 -20.07 22.02
N ALA A 44 30.73 -20.34 20.71
CA ALA A 44 29.63 -20.64 19.79
C ALA A 44 28.50 -19.62 19.54
N THR A 45 28.71 -18.33 19.79
CA THR A 45 27.77 -17.29 19.31
C THR A 45 27.57 -17.34 17.80
N THR A 46 26.32 -17.33 17.35
CA THR A 46 25.95 -17.54 15.94
C THR A 46 26.28 -16.32 15.07
N LEU A 47 26.29 -16.48 13.73
CA LEU A 47 26.54 -15.35 12.82
C LEU A 47 25.50 -14.22 13.03
N SER A 48 24.24 -14.58 13.25
CA SER A 48 23.14 -13.64 13.57
C SER A 48 23.44 -12.84 14.83
N GLU A 49 23.92 -13.50 15.87
CA GLU A 49 24.18 -12.96 17.20
C GLU A 49 25.40 -12.01 17.22
N LYS A 50 26.46 -12.34 16.47
CA LYS A 50 27.55 -11.39 16.19
C LYS A 50 27.08 -10.15 15.43
N MET A 51 26.14 -10.30 14.50
CA MET A 51 25.56 -9.15 13.81
C MET A 51 24.63 -8.33 14.72
N CYS A 52 23.90 -8.95 15.66
CA CYS A 52 23.16 -8.22 16.70
C CYS A 52 24.07 -7.29 17.50
N GLN A 53 25.14 -7.83 18.11
CA GLN A 53 26.03 -7.05 18.96
C GLN A 53 26.74 -5.92 18.19
N GLN A 54 27.18 -6.18 16.94
CA GLN A 54 27.95 -5.19 16.19
C GLN A 54 27.10 -4.10 15.52
N PHE A 55 25.83 -4.35 15.20
CA PHE A 55 25.00 -3.43 14.41
C PHE A 55 23.65 -3.06 15.04
N HIS A 56 23.30 -3.56 16.23
CA HIS A 56 22.12 -3.18 17.02
C HIS A 56 20.75 -3.29 16.31
N TYR A 57 20.64 -4.04 15.21
CA TYR A 57 19.39 -4.16 14.44
C TYR A 57 18.44 -5.26 14.94
N CYS A 58 18.80 -6.00 15.99
CA CYS A 58 18.01 -7.13 16.46
C CYS A 58 16.82 -6.66 17.30
N VAL A 59 15.63 -6.74 16.70
CA VAL A 59 14.37 -6.81 17.43
C VAL A 59 14.37 -8.14 18.19
N GLU A 60 14.41 -8.07 19.51
CA GLU A 60 14.08 -9.23 20.34
C GLU A 60 12.61 -9.58 20.11
N VAL A 61 12.34 -10.80 19.61
CA VAL A 61 10.98 -11.35 19.64
C VAL A 61 10.72 -11.77 21.09
N ALA A 62 10.32 -10.79 21.90
CA ALA A 62 9.87 -11.05 23.25
C ALA A 62 8.64 -11.96 23.20
N GLU A 63 8.71 -13.13 23.83
CA GLU A 63 7.52 -13.91 24.16
C GLU A 63 6.66 -13.08 25.13
N ALA A 64 5.63 -12.43 24.59
CA ALA A 64 4.80 -11.45 25.28
C ALA A 64 3.79 -12.09 26.26
N ALA A 65 4.28 -12.96 27.14
CA ALA A 65 3.54 -13.61 28.20
C ALA A 65 3.15 -12.61 29.31
N GLY A 66 2.19 -11.72 29.04
CA GLY A 66 1.77 -10.73 30.06
C GLY A 66 0.67 -9.72 29.73
N ALA A 67 0.10 -9.66 28.52
CA ALA A 67 -1.04 -8.77 28.23
C ALA A 67 -1.90 -9.22 27.04
N GLY A 68 -2.12 -10.53 26.89
CA GLY A 68 -3.04 -11.08 25.90
C GLY A 68 -4.50 -10.77 26.26
N ALA A 69 -4.96 -9.57 25.91
CA ALA A 69 -6.35 -9.43 25.50
C ALA A 69 -6.47 -10.12 24.13
N ASP A 70 -7.46 -10.99 23.98
CA ASP A 70 -7.77 -11.65 22.71
C ASP A 70 -8.47 -10.64 21.78
N ALA A 71 -7.67 -9.67 21.32
CA ALA A 71 -8.06 -8.74 20.27
C ALA A 71 -8.03 -9.53 18.96
N ALA A 72 -9.18 -10.09 18.59
CA ALA A 72 -9.38 -10.70 17.28
C ALA A 72 -8.82 -9.77 16.21
N GLU A 73 -7.89 -10.26 15.40
CA GLU A 73 -7.27 -9.48 14.33
C GLU A 73 -8.38 -9.07 13.35
N GLU A 74 -8.71 -7.77 13.31
CA GLU A 74 -9.76 -7.24 12.43
C GLU A 74 -9.34 -7.42 10.96
N VAL A 75 -9.67 -8.59 10.41
CA VAL A 75 -9.39 -8.95 9.02
C VAL A 75 -10.06 -7.92 8.12
N PHE A 76 -9.25 -7.14 7.41
CA PHE A 76 -9.75 -6.13 6.49
C PHE A 76 -10.53 -6.76 5.34
N ASP A 77 -11.87 -6.71 5.44
CA ASP A 77 -12.76 -7.13 4.37
C ASP A 77 -12.80 -6.09 3.24
N LEU A 78 -12.06 -6.39 2.17
CA LEU A 78 -12.05 -5.61 0.94
C LEU A 78 -13.43 -5.58 0.24
N GLY A 79 -14.26 -6.63 0.38
CA GLY A 79 -15.62 -6.69 -0.18
C GLY A 79 -16.55 -5.68 0.47
N ALA A 80 -16.67 -5.71 1.80
CA ALA A 80 -17.41 -4.68 2.55
C ALA A 80 -16.85 -3.27 2.31
N ALA A 81 -15.52 -3.11 2.27
CA ALA A 81 -14.89 -1.81 2.07
C ALA A 81 -15.13 -1.22 0.66
N LEU A 82 -15.22 -2.06 -0.39
CA LEU A 82 -15.58 -1.62 -1.74
C LEU A 82 -17.07 -1.35 -1.87
N ALA A 83 -17.93 -2.18 -1.29
CA ALA A 83 -19.38 -2.00 -1.30
C ALA A 83 -19.84 -0.71 -0.58
N SER A 84 -19.03 -0.21 0.37
CA SER A 84 -19.28 1.02 1.14
C SER A 84 -18.39 2.21 0.74
N ALA A 85 -17.66 2.12 -0.36
CA ALA A 85 -16.64 3.10 -0.75
C ALA A 85 -17.21 4.47 -1.19
N ASP A 86 -16.68 5.56 -0.62
CA ASP A 86 -16.94 6.93 -1.10
C ASP A 86 -16.15 7.22 -2.38
N LEU A 87 -16.84 7.21 -3.53
CA LEU A 87 -16.28 7.56 -4.84
C LEU A 87 -15.74 9.00 -4.91
N THR A 88 -16.30 9.94 -4.14
CA THR A 88 -15.82 11.33 -4.07
C THR A 88 -14.50 11.42 -3.30
N ARG A 89 -14.35 10.59 -2.26
CA ARG A 89 -13.04 10.39 -1.59
C ARG A 89 -12.04 9.75 -2.54
N GLY A 90 -12.47 8.73 -3.31
CA GLY A 90 -11.68 8.08 -4.34
C GLY A 90 -11.14 9.03 -5.40
N GLU A 91 -12.01 9.85 -5.98
CA GLU A 91 -11.67 10.90 -6.95
C GLU A 91 -10.64 11.88 -6.38
N ARG A 92 -10.86 12.40 -5.17
CA ARG A 92 -9.93 13.34 -4.50
C ARG A 92 -8.56 12.72 -4.23
N LEU A 93 -8.52 11.43 -3.88
CA LEU A 93 -7.28 10.69 -3.67
C LEU A 93 -6.55 10.42 -5.00
N PHE A 94 -7.29 10.08 -6.06
CA PHE A 94 -6.74 9.93 -7.42
C PHE A 94 -6.18 11.27 -7.93
N ALA A 95 -6.93 12.36 -7.78
CA ALA A 95 -6.52 13.70 -8.18
C ALA A 95 -5.24 14.15 -7.46
N SER A 96 -5.07 13.82 -6.18
CA SER A 96 -3.92 14.24 -5.37
C SER A 96 -2.69 13.31 -5.44
N GLN A 97 -2.86 12.03 -5.77
CA GLN A 97 -1.76 11.03 -5.73
C GLN A 97 -1.44 10.37 -7.08
N CYS A 98 -2.41 10.31 -8.01
CA CYS A 98 -2.27 9.56 -9.27
C CYS A 98 -2.23 10.48 -10.51
N SER A 99 -2.99 11.58 -10.51
CA SER A 99 -3.20 12.43 -11.70
C SER A 99 -1.92 13.06 -12.29
N THR A 100 -0.91 13.30 -11.46
CA THR A 100 0.41 13.81 -11.87
C THR A 100 1.13 12.87 -12.86
N CYS A 101 0.80 11.58 -12.84
CA CYS A 101 1.42 10.56 -13.69
C CYS A 101 0.43 9.90 -14.66
N HIS A 102 -0.86 9.84 -14.31
CA HIS A 102 -1.87 9.05 -15.01
C HIS A 102 -3.09 9.89 -15.41
N THR A 103 -3.61 9.67 -16.62
CA THR A 103 -4.95 10.14 -17.01
C THR A 103 -5.99 9.04 -16.74
N ILE A 104 -7.25 9.41 -16.47
CA ILE A 104 -8.33 8.46 -16.17
C ILE A 104 -9.44 8.41 -17.24
N ASN A 105 -9.57 9.46 -18.05
CA ASN A 105 -10.62 9.56 -19.07
C ASN A 105 -10.42 8.54 -20.21
N ALA A 106 -11.52 8.07 -20.80
CA ALA A 106 -11.52 7.25 -22.01
C ALA A 106 -10.69 7.89 -23.13
N GLY A 107 -9.77 7.13 -23.73
CA GLY A 107 -8.87 7.63 -24.78
C GLY A 107 -7.85 8.68 -24.31
N GLY A 108 -7.69 8.87 -22.99
CA GLY A 108 -6.72 9.81 -22.41
C GLY A 108 -5.27 9.44 -22.75
N ALA A 109 -4.41 10.45 -22.83
CA ALA A 109 -3.00 10.26 -23.19
C ALA A 109 -2.20 9.52 -22.09
N ASN A 110 -1.28 8.66 -22.53
CA ASN A 110 -0.19 8.15 -21.69
C ASN A 110 0.77 9.29 -21.32
N GLY A 111 1.33 9.26 -20.11
CA GLY A 111 2.29 10.23 -19.60
C GLY A 111 3.46 9.54 -18.90
N THR A 112 3.78 9.96 -17.67
CA THR A 112 4.77 9.30 -16.79
C THR A 112 4.33 7.87 -16.44
N GLY A 113 3.02 7.65 -16.30
CA GLY A 113 2.36 6.35 -16.28
C GLY A 113 1.38 6.20 -17.45
N PRO A 114 0.83 5.00 -17.67
CA PRO A 114 -0.23 4.79 -18.66
C PRO A 114 -1.52 5.52 -18.26
N ASN A 115 -2.42 5.73 -19.22
CA ASN A 115 -3.84 5.95 -18.94
C ASN A 115 -4.41 4.78 -18.11
N LEU A 116 -5.32 5.08 -17.20
CA LEU A 116 -5.92 4.13 -16.26
C LEU A 116 -7.41 3.84 -16.52
N HIS A 117 -8.00 4.37 -17.60
CA HIS A 117 -9.34 3.96 -18.02
C HIS A 117 -9.36 2.46 -18.33
N ASN A 118 -10.46 1.78 -18.01
CA ASN A 118 -10.62 0.33 -18.22
C ASN A 118 -9.52 -0.55 -17.57
N THR A 119 -8.86 -0.09 -16.51
CA THR A 119 -7.77 -0.86 -15.86
C THR A 119 -8.29 -2.02 -15.00
N VAL A 120 -9.45 -1.90 -14.35
CA VAL A 120 -9.93 -2.90 -13.39
C VAL A 120 -10.35 -4.19 -14.12
N GLY A 121 -9.83 -5.33 -13.69
CA GLY A 121 -10.04 -6.64 -14.32
C GLY A 121 -9.20 -6.90 -15.58
N ALA A 122 -8.56 -5.88 -16.17
CA ALA A 122 -7.71 -6.03 -17.35
C ALA A 122 -6.31 -6.58 -17.00
N ASP A 123 -5.62 -7.15 -17.98
CA ASP A 123 -4.29 -7.75 -17.78
C ASP A 123 -3.24 -6.72 -17.32
N LYS A 124 -2.24 -7.18 -16.57
CA LYS A 124 -1.07 -6.35 -16.24
C LYS A 124 -0.32 -5.99 -17.53
N ALA A 125 0.19 -4.76 -17.57
CA ALA A 125 0.92 -4.19 -18.71
C ALA A 125 0.17 -4.14 -20.08
N HIS A 126 -1.18 -4.13 -20.09
CA HIS A 126 -1.96 -4.23 -21.34
C HIS A 126 -2.04 -2.95 -22.22
N ILE A 127 -1.72 -1.75 -21.70
CA ILE A 127 -1.95 -0.50 -22.45
C ILE A 127 -0.93 -0.37 -23.60
N ALA A 128 -1.44 -0.50 -24.83
CA ALA A 128 -0.64 -0.42 -26.04
C ALA A 128 0.14 0.91 -26.14
N GLY A 129 1.41 0.83 -26.53
CA GLY A 129 2.28 1.98 -26.72
C GLY A 129 2.85 2.60 -25.44
N PHE A 130 2.50 2.11 -24.23
CA PHE A 130 3.18 2.52 -23.00
C PHE A 130 4.47 1.70 -22.76
N ALA A 131 5.54 2.37 -22.35
CA ALA A 131 6.84 1.75 -22.07
C ALA A 131 6.91 1.22 -20.63
N TYR A 132 6.27 0.06 -20.39
CA TYR A 132 6.29 -0.59 -19.08
C TYR A 132 7.70 -1.02 -18.63
N SER A 133 7.94 -0.94 -17.32
CA SER A 133 9.14 -1.49 -16.69
C SER A 133 9.22 -3.00 -16.89
N GLY A 134 10.42 -3.54 -17.20
CA GLY A 134 10.60 -4.97 -17.44
C GLY A 134 10.13 -5.89 -16.31
N ALA A 135 10.08 -5.43 -15.06
CA ALA A 135 9.47 -6.20 -13.96
C ALA A 135 7.94 -6.33 -14.13
N LEU A 136 7.24 -5.22 -14.40
CA LEU A 136 5.78 -5.20 -14.57
C LEU A 136 5.33 -5.85 -15.89
N SER A 137 6.15 -5.77 -16.95
CA SER A 137 5.88 -6.47 -18.23
C SER A 137 5.98 -7.99 -18.13
N ASN A 138 6.62 -8.52 -17.08
CA ASN A 138 6.71 -9.95 -16.77
C ASN A 138 5.83 -10.34 -15.56
N ALA A 139 4.97 -9.45 -15.07
CA ALA A 139 4.08 -9.73 -13.94
C ALA A 139 2.77 -10.33 -14.46
N GLU A 140 2.52 -11.61 -14.18
CA GLU A 140 1.39 -12.35 -14.73
C GLU A 140 0.03 -12.01 -14.07
N GLY A 141 -1.05 -12.26 -14.82
CA GLY A 141 -2.44 -12.09 -14.39
C GLY A 141 -2.97 -10.65 -14.51
N SER A 142 -4.19 -10.44 -14.02
CA SER A 142 -4.95 -9.20 -14.18
C SER A 142 -5.03 -8.33 -12.92
N TRP A 143 -5.49 -7.10 -13.10
CA TRP A 143 -5.79 -6.14 -12.04
C TRP A 143 -7.14 -6.43 -11.37
N THR A 144 -7.22 -7.56 -10.66
CA THR A 144 -8.32 -7.83 -9.72
C THR A 144 -8.30 -6.82 -8.57
N TYR A 145 -9.40 -6.76 -7.80
CA TYR A 145 -9.54 -5.84 -6.68
C TYR A 145 -8.47 -6.03 -5.61
N GLU A 146 -8.10 -7.29 -5.34
CA GLU A 146 -7.07 -7.70 -4.38
C GLU A 146 -5.67 -7.36 -4.91
N ASN A 147 -5.41 -7.64 -6.20
CA ASN A 147 -4.16 -7.26 -6.86
C ASN A 147 -3.97 -5.74 -6.89
N LEU A 148 -5.04 -4.96 -7.06
CA LEU A 148 -5.00 -3.50 -6.97
C LEU A 148 -4.80 -3.01 -5.52
N ASN A 149 -5.43 -3.65 -4.52
CA ASN A 149 -5.24 -3.36 -3.10
C ASN A 149 -3.76 -3.48 -2.71
N GLU A 150 -3.12 -4.61 -3.01
CA GLU A 150 -1.70 -4.82 -2.69
C GLU A 150 -0.78 -3.92 -3.52
N TRP A 151 -1.09 -3.73 -4.80
CA TRP A 151 -0.32 -2.86 -5.67
C TRP A 151 -0.28 -1.42 -5.17
N ILE A 152 -1.43 -0.82 -4.85
CA ILE A 152 -1.46 0.57 -4.39
C ILE A 152 -1.13 0.69 -2.88
N ASN A 153 -1.10 -0.42 -2.12
CA ASN A 153 -0.50 -0.45 -0.79
C ASN A 153 1.03 -0.32 -0.87
N ASN A 154 1.73 -1.16 -1.65
CA ASN A 154 3.18 -1.01 -1.84
C ASN A 154 3.65 -1.51 -3.22
N PRO A 155 3.73 -0.64 -4.23
CA PRO A 155 4.13 -1.02 -5.58
C PRO A 155 5.51 -1.66 -5.64
N SER A 156 6.45 -1.13 -4.85
CA SER A 156 7.85 -1.57 -4.81
C SER A 156 8.04 -2.95 -4.19
N ALA A 157 7.12 -3.38 -3.33
CA ALA A 157 7.10 -4.73 -2.76
C ALA A 157 6.34 -5.71 -3.66
N TYR A 158 5.18 -5.30 -4.19
CA TYR A 158 4.32 -6.13 -5.03
C TYR A 158 4.96 -6.49 -6.39
N VAL A 159 5.57 -5.52 -7.09
CA VAL A 159 6.44 -5.79 -8.25
C VAL A 159 7.80 -5.11 -8.05
N ARG A 160 8.73 -5.86 -7.46
CA ARG A 160 10.11 -5.42 -7.25
C ARG A 160 10.78 -5.08 -8.59
N GLY A 161 11.22 -3.83 -8.73
CA GLY A 161 11.78 -3.31 -9.98
C GLY A 161 10.77 -2.63 -10.91
N THR A 162 9.54 -2.37 -10.44
CA THR A 162 8.63 -1.42 -11.10
C THR A 162 9.27 -0.03 -11.26
N SER A 163 8.96 0.66 -12.36
CA SER A 163 9.29 2.09 -12.54
C SER A 163 8.28 3.04 -11.87
N MET A 164 7.18 2.52 -11.30
CA MET A 164 6.18 3.34 -10.62
C MET A 164 6.68 3.80 -9.25
N SER A 165 7.31 4.98 -9.21
CA SER A 165 7.86 5.61 -8.00
C SER A 165 6.76 6.18 -7.08
N PHE A 166 5.92 5.31 -6.51
CA PHE A 166 4.85 5.66 -5.59
C PHE A 166 5.02 4.93 -4.25
N ALA A 167 4.88 5.66 -3.13
CA ALA A 167 5.09 5.12 -1.78
C ALA A 167 3.93 4.22 -1.29
N GLY A 168 2.75 4.38 -1.88
CA GLY A 168 1.55 3.61 -1.56
C GLY A 168 0.63 4.24 -0.51
N ILE A 169 -0.63 3.83 -0.55
CA ILE A 169 -1.74 4.32 0.29
C ILE A 169 -1.89 3.38 1.50
N ARG A 170 -1.51 3.84 2.69
CA ARG A 170 -1.47 3.01 3.91
C ARG A 170 -2.85 2.72 4.51
N ARG A 171 -3.84 3.60 4.35
CA ARG A 171 -5.18 3.43 4.92
C ARG A 171 -6.06 2.61 3.98
N ASP A 172 -6.64 1.54 4.48
CA ASP A 172 -7.30 0.51 3.67
C ASP A 172 -8.62 1.04 3.07
N THR A 173 -9.35 1.86 3.82
CA THR A 173 -10.51 2.62 3.34
C THR A 173 -10.17 3.67 2.28
N ASP A 174 -8.97 4.26 2.31
CA ASP A 174 -8.50 5.15 1.23
C ASP A 174 -8.12 4.34 -0.02
N ARG A 175 -7.61 3.11 0.13
CA ARG A 175 -7.38 2.20 -1.01
C ARG A 175 -8.70 1.77 -1.65
N ALA A 176 -9.65 1.28 -0.86
CA ALA A 176 -10.97 0.88 -1.35
C ALA A 176 -11.67 2.03 -2.09
N ALA A 177 -11.62 3.26 -1.56
CA ALA A 177 -12.16 4.45 -2.24
C ALA A 177 -11.50 4.70 -3.62
N VAL A 178 -10.17 4.64 -3.73
CA VAL A 178 -9.48 4.80 -5.02
C VAL A 178 -9.82 3.66 -5.98
N ILE A 179 -9.88 2.42 -5.50
CA ILE A 179 -10.16 1.24 -6.32
C ILE A 179 -11.60 1.26 -6.85
N ALA A 180 -12.57 1.64 -6.02
CA ALA A 180 -13.96 1.86 -6.46
C ALA A 180 -14.07 2.99 -7.49
N TYR A 181 -13.28 4.07 -7.36
CA TYR A 181 -13.19 5.11 -8.39
C TYR A 181 -12.57 4.62 -9.70
N LEU A 182 -11.54 3.76 -9.66
CA LEU A 182 -10.99 3.12 -10.87
C LEU A 182 -12.02 2.18 -11.53
N ALA A 183 -12.84 1.48 -10.74
CA ALA A 183 -13.92 0.63 -11.25
C ALA A 183 -15.04 1.46 -11.90
N ALA A 184 -15.40 2.60 -11.32
CA ALA A 184 -16.34 3.56 -11.91
C ALA A 184 -15.83 4.18 -13.23
N ASN A 185 -14.51 4.11 -13.50
CA ASN A 185 -13.85 4.49 -14.76
C ASN A 185 -13.40 3.26 -15.58
N THR A 186 -14.12 2.15 -15.44
CA THR A 186 -13.94 0.90 -16.20
C THR A 186 -15.30 0.43 -16.72
N GLU A 187 -15.52 0.50 -18.04
CA GLU A 187 -16.80 0.25 -18.71
C GLU A 187 -17.43 -1.11 -18.38
N ASN A 188 -16.58 -2.13 -18.18
CA ASN A 188 -16.96 -3.51 -17.91
C ASN A 188 -16.21 -4.03 -16.67
N ALA A 189 -16.22 -3.24 -15.59
CA ALA A 189 -15.62 -3.64 -14.32
C ALA A 189 -16.23 -4.97 -13.82
N PRO A 190 -15.41 -5.91 -13.32
CA PRO A 190 -15.92 -7.09 -12.63
C PRO A 190 -16.77 -6.67 -11.41
N ALA A 191 -17.75 -7.49 -11.01
CA ALA A 191 -18.45 -7.26 -9.75
C ALA A 191 -17.45 -7.20 -8.57
N PHE A 192 -17.70 -6.33 -7.59
CA PHE A 192 -16.93 -6.33 -6.35
C PHE A 192 -17.00 -7.70 -5.68
N PRO A 193 -15.93 -8.16 -5.00
CA PRO A 193 -15.98 -9.40 -4.24
C PRO A 193 -17.09 -9.31 -3.18
N GLU A 194 -17.78 -10.43 -2.96
CA GLU A 194 -18.76 -10.52 -1.88
C GLU A 194 -18.06 -10.23 -0.55
N PRO A 195 -18.66 -9.43 0.36
CA PRO A 195 -18.15 -9.26 1.71
C PRO A 195 -17.89 -10.61 2.37
N LEU A 196 -16.86 -10.68 3.21
CA LEU A 196 -16.68 -11.83 4.08
C LEU A 196 -17.94 -12.03 4.92
N PRO A 197 -18.38 -13.28 5.18
CA PRO A 197 -19.50 -13.49 6.07
C PRO A 197 -19.19 -12.83 7.41
N ALA A 198 -20.06 -11.95 7.87
CA ALA A 198 -19.95 -11.38 9.20
C ALA A 198 -19.81 -12.55 10.19
N ALA A 199 -18.82 -12.48 11.07
CA ALA A 199 -18.61 -13.50 12.08
C ALA A 199 -19.79 -13.45 13.06
N GLU A 200 -20.85 -14.21 12.77
CA GLU A 200 -22.00 -14.34 13.64
C GLU A 200 -21.52 -14.84 15.02
N GLU A 201 -21.91 -14.09 16.06
CA GLU A 201 -21.71 -14.33 17.48
C GLU A 201 -21.29 -15.77 17.79
N ALA A 202 -20.00 -15.97 18.14
CA ALA A 202 -19.45 -17.28 18.45
C ALA A 202 -20.29 -17.95 19.55
N GLY A 203 -21.02 -19.00 19.16
CA GLY A 203 -22.35 -19.25 19.72
C GLY A 203 -22.40 -19.57 21.21
N ASP A 204 -23.53 -19.20 21.82
CA ASP A 204 -24.03 -19.77 23.09
C ASP A 204 -24.45 -21.24 22.89
N GLU A 205 -23.50 -22.11 22.52
CA GLU A 205 -23.71 -23.55 22.49
C GLU A 205 -23.53 -24.11 23.91
N ALA A 206 -24.51 -23.79 24.75
CA ALA A 206 -24.53 -24.12 26.17
C ALA A 206 -24.49 -25.65 26.41
N VAL A 207 -23.30 -26.16 26.76
CA VAL A 207 -23.10 -27.55 27.17
C VAL A 207 -23.95 -27.83 28.42
N PRO A 208 -24.83 -28.85 28.40
CA PRO A 208 -25.79 -29.07 29.49
C PRO A 208 -25.10 -29.60 30.75
N ALA A 209 -25.04 -28.78 31.79
CA ALA A 209 -24.63 -29.17 33.13
C ALA A 209 -25.87 -29.55 33.97
N GLU A 210 -25.92 -30.79 34.46
CA GLU A 210 -26.93 -31.23 35.43
C GLU A 210 -26.70 -30.54 36.80
N GLY A 211 -27.72 -29.92 37.38
CA GLY A 211 -27.56 -29.20 38.66
C GLY A 211 -28.85 -28.65 39.27
N GLU A 212 -29.54 -29.50 40.05
CA GLU A 212 -30.49 -29.24 41.15
C GLU A 212 -31.37 -27.96 41.13
N ALA A 213 -32.70 -28.12 41.16
CA ALA A 213 -33.65 -27.01 41.18
C ALA A 213 -33.91 -26.40 42.58
N VAL A 214 -34.30 -25.11 42.61
CA VAL A 214 -35.06 -24.52 43.73
C VAL A 214 -36.12 -23.57 43.17
N GLU A 215 -37.36 -23.71 43.62
CA GLU A 215 -38.50 -22.91 43.14
C GLU A 215 -38.55 -21.49 43.75
N GLY A 216 -39.06 -20.53 42.98
CA GLY A 216 -39.27 -19.13 43.38
C GLY A 216 -40.46 -18.52 42.64
N GLU A 217 -41.63 -18.59 43.28
CA GLU A 217 -42.98 -18.29 42.76
C GLU A 217 -43.15 -16.97 41.97
N ALA A 218 -44.10 -16.95 41.01
CA ALA A 218 -44.14 -15.97 39.92
C ALA A 218 -45.27 -14.89 39.96
N ALA A 219 -45.30 -14.06 38.90
CA ALA A 219 -46.43 -13.30 38.34
C ALA A 219 -46.68 -11.83 38.84
N PRO A 220 -47.50 -11.00 38.13
CA PRO A 220 -47.27 -10.60 36.73
C PRO A 220 -47.65 -9.12 36.38
N ALA A 221 -47.38 -8.71 35.12
CA ALA A 221 -48.02 -7.61 34.34
C ALA A 221 -47.78 -6.15 34.82
N ASP A 222 -48.09 -5.07 34.07
CA ASP A 222 -48.71 -4.91 32.74
C ASP A 222 -48.24 -3.60 32.04
N GLY A 223 -48.40 -3.51 30.71
CA GLY A 223 -48.45 -2.24 29.95
C GLY A 223 -47.11 -1.52 29.65
N ALA A 224 -47.04 -0.61 28.69
CA ALA A 224 -48.02 -0.19 27.66
C ALA A 224 -47.29 0.41 26.43
N ALA A 225 -48.01 0.67 25.34
CA ALA A 225 -47.44 1.03 24.03
C ALA A 225 -47.43 2.55 23.73
N VAL A 226 -46.47 3.00 22.88
CA VAL A 226 -46.65 3.79 21.63
C VAL A 226 -47.58 5.02 21.70
N PRO A 227 -47.10 6.25 21.37
CA PRO A 227 -46.98 6.61 19.94
C PRO A 227 -45.80 7.49 19.50
N ALA A 228 -45.69 7.63 18.17
CA ALA A 228 -44.87 8.59 17.44
C ALA A 228 -45.72 9.79 16.97
N GLU A 229 -45.51 10.27 15.73
CA GLU A 229 -46.09 11.50 15.10
C GLU A 229 -45.51 12.82 15.68
N GLY A 230 -45.25 13.88 14.91
CA GLY A 230 -45.18 14.08 13.44
C GLY A 230 -44.17 15.22 13.17
N GLU A 231 -43.41 15.26 12.07
CA GLU A 231 -43.82 15.47 10.67
C GLU A 231 -44.09 16.96 10.31
N ALA A 232 -43.86 17.30 9.03
CA ALA A 232 -44.16 18.55 8.31
C ALA A 232 -43.11 19.68 8.32
N ALA A 233 -42.28 19.69 7.26
CA ALA A 233 -42.06 20.92 6.49
C ALA A 233 -43.31 21.23 5.65
N PRO A 234 -43.48 22.46 5.15
CA PRO A 234 -43.33 22.59 3.69
C PRO A 234 -42.75 23.93 3.17
N ALA A 235 -42.04 23.84 2.04
CA ALA A 235 -42.16 24.61 0.77
C ALA A 235 -42.32 26.18 0.78
N ALA A 236 -42.10 26.91 -0.32
CA ALA A 236 -41.94 26.55 -1.74
C ALA A 236 -41.21 27.64 -2.56
N ALA A 237 -40.92 27.31 -3.84
CA ALA A 237 -41.01 28.19 -5.05
C ALA A 237 -40.06 29.40 -5.19
N GLU A 238 -39.63 29.89 -6.37
CA GLU A 238 -39.54 29.46 -7.80
C GLU A 238 -38.47 30.43 -8.45
N GLU A 239 -38.18 30.64 -9.75
CA GLU A 239 -38.73 30.28 -11.07
C GLU A 239 -37.62 30.39 -12.16
N GLY A 240 -37.87 29.92 -13.40
CA GLY A 240 -37.14 30.33 -14.63
C GLY A 240 -35.96 29.42 -15.05
N ALA A 241 -36.02 28.58 -16.10
CA ALA A 241 -36.50 28.69 -17.49
C ALA A 241 -35.49 29.35 -18.48
N ALA A 242 -35.32 28.70 -19.64
CA ALA A 242 -34.51 29.10 -20.81
C ALA A 242 -35.43 29.07 -22.08
N PRO A 243 -34.98 29.13 -23.36
CA PRO A 243 -33.66 29.44 -23.96
C PRO A 243 -33.72 30.43 -25.18
N ALA A 244 -32.54 30.79 -25.73
CA ALA A 244 -32.27 31.22 -27.14
C ALA A 244 -30.72 31.25 -27.29
N GLU A 245 -30.02 30.85 -28.35
CA GLU A 245 -30.17 30.98 -29.82
C GLU A 245 -29.90 32.40 -30.37
N GLU A 246 -28.69 32.58 -30.92
CA GLU A 246 -28.41 33.57 -31.97
C GLU A 246 -27.25 33.07 -32.86
N ALA A 247 -27.39 33.23 -34.18
CA ALA A 247 -26.38 32.93 -35.18
C ALA A 247 -26.40 34.01 -36.28
N PRO A 248 -25.27 34.29 -36.97
CA PRO A 248 -25.29 35.03 -38.22
C PRO A 248 -24.92 34.17 -39.45
N ALA A 249 -25.48 34.56 -40.59
CA ALA A 249 -25.44 33.86 -41.88
C ALA A 249 -24.15 34.16 -42.70
N THR A 250 -23.55 33.15 -43.36
CA THR A 250 -23.55 32.87 -44.83
C THR A 250 -22.88 33.89 -45.77
N GLU A 251 -21.79 33.46 -46.44
CA GLU A 251 -21.31 33.76 -47.82
C GLU A 251 -19.82 33.28 -47.90
N GLU A 252 -19.23 32.75 -48.99
CA GLU A 252 -19.67 32.42 -50.36
C GLU A 252 -19.14 31.01 -50.79
N ALA A 253 -19.57 30.54 -51.96
CA ALA A 253 -18.93 29.53 -52.82
C ALA A 253 -19.29 29.87 -54.29
N PRO A 254 -18.69 29.31 -55.38
CA PRO A 254 -17.92 28.06 -55.46
C PRO A 254 -16.72 28.11 -56.47
N THR A 255 -16.30 26.93 -56.99
CA THR A 255 -15.32 26.70 -58.08
C THR A 255 -13.85 26.99 -57.72
N GLU A 256 -12.84 26.45 -58.40
CA GLU A 256 -12.78 25.67 -59.67
C GLU A 256 -11.76 24.52 -59.56
N ALA A 257 -11.84 23.51 -60.44
CA ALA A 257 -10.90 22.38 -60.48
C ALA A 257 -10.28 22.24 -61.88
N PRO A 258 -8.94 22.27 -62.03
CA PRO A 258 -8.27 22.03 -63.31
C PRO A 258 -8.06 20.53 -63.54
N ALA A 259 -8.28 20.09 -64.78
CA ALA A 259 -7.86 18.79 -65.28
C ALA A 259 -7.29 18.98 -66.69
N GLU A 260 -6.08 18.49 -66.96
CA GLU A 260 -5.55 18.39 -68.33
C GLU A 260 -4.53 17.23 -68.47
N GLU A 261 -4.30 16.87 -69.73
CA GLU A 261 -3.64 15.70 -70.35
C GLU A 261 -2.29 15.23 -69.74
N ALA A 262 -1.96 13.93 -69.62
CA ALA A 262 -1.75 12.83 -70.62
C ALA A 262 -0.36 12.91 -71.33
N PRO A 263 0.12 11.94 -72.17
CA PRO A 263 -0.46 10.65 -72.60
C PRO A 263 0.52 9.43 -72.64
N ALA A 264 0.01 8.28 -73.13
CA ALA A 264 0.72 7.17 -73.83
C ALA A 264 1.72 6.27 -73.04
N GLU A 265 1.95 5.00 -73.42
CA GLU A 265 1.34 4.11 -74.45
C GLU A 265 0.66 2.89 -73.80
#